data_AF-A0A061FBK2-F1
#
_entry.id   AF-A0A061FBK2-F1
#
_cell.length_a   1.000
_cell.length_b   1.000
_cell.length_c   1.000
_cell.angle_alpha   90.00
_cell.angle_beta   90.00
_cell.angle_gamma   90.00
#
_symmetry.space_group_name_H-M   'P 1'
#
loop_
_entity.id
_entity.type
_entity.pdbx_description
1 polymer ?
#
loop_
_entity_poly.entity_id
_entity_poly.type
_entity_poly.pdbx_seq_one_letter_code
_entity_poly.pdbx_strand_id
1 'polypeptide(L)'
;MGEEHVDHQTPLLHKQQPQDTVINRTGAGVLSLAWSMAQLGWIAGPLATLLFASIIFISSSLLWNCYRTPDPELGPIRNRSYIEAVDMNLGKKNARVCSLFVQVGLYGVGIAYTITTATSMRAIQKSNCYHTQGHKAACYYDDTYYMLAFGVVQLILSQIPNFHSIHWLSVVAAIMSFAYAFIGLGLGIAKVIGNGHLKGTIGGISTSTTAEKIWLVSQALGDIAFSYPYSLILIEIQDTLKSPPHENETMKKASIISISATTFFYLCCGGLGYAAFGDDTPGNLLTGFGFYEPYWLIDVANACIVLHLIGGYQVYSQPLFANVEKWISGKFPDSGFIHKDFNLKLPLLPAFRLNFLRLCFRTVYVASTTTIGMLFPYFNQVLGVIGGIYFWPLSIYFPVQMYVKQRNIEAWSRKWVLLQSFSTFCLPLTLIAMVGSIEGLISAKAELS
;
A
#
# COMPACT_ATOMS: atom_id res chain seq x y z
N MET A 1 -47.07 -27.82 13.20
CA MET A 1 -47.04 -26.90 12.04
C MET A 1 -46.32 -25.64 12.48
N GLY A 2 -45.03 -25.58 12.16
CA GLY A 2 -44.18 -24.41 12.36
C GLY A 2 -43.09 -24.54 11.33
N GLU A 3 -43.32 -23.95 10.16
CA GLU A 3 -42.40 -23.95 9.04
C GLU A 3 -41.12 -23.19 9.42
N GLU A 4 -39.98 -23.88 9.31
CA GLU A 4 -38.66 -23.26 9.35
C GLU A 4 -38.51 -22.41 8.08
N HIS A 5 -38.58 -21.10 8.26
CA HIS A 5 -38.24 -20.14 7.22
C HIS A 5 -36.72 -20.18 7.04
N VAL A 6 -36.24 -21.00 6.11
CA VAL A 6 -34.85 -21.02 5.68
C VAL A 6 -34.58 -19.70 4.96
N ASP A 7 -33.85 -18.81 5.62
CA ASP A 7 -33.35 -17.56 5.04
C ASP A 7 -32.26 -17.88 4.01
N HIS A 8 -32.65 -17.93 2.73
CA HIS A 8 -31.77 -18.26 1.62
C HIS A 8 -30.86 -17.08 1.17
N GLN A 9 -30.91 -15.91 1.83
CA GLN A 9 -30.09 -14.74 1.44
C GLN A 9 -28.84 -14.54 2.30
N THR A 10 -28.75 -15.15 3.48
CA THR A 10 -27.58 -15.08 4.38
C THR A 10 -26.27 -15.71 3.83
N PRO A 11 -26.25 -16.70 2.90
CA PRO A 11 -25.00 -17.30 2.44
C PRO A 11 -24.18 -16.43 1.47
N LEU A 12 -24.80 -15.43 0.83
CA LEU A 12 -24.15 -14.64 -0.23
C LEU A 12 -23.33 -13.48 0.34
N LEU A 13 -23.84 -12.79 1.37
CA LEU A 13 -23.07 -11.77 2.10
C LEU A 13 -21.85 -12.37 2.85
N HIS A 14 -21.95 -13.62 3.29
CA HIS A 14 -20.87 -14.29 4.01
C HIS A 14 -19.73 -14.81 3.12
N LYS A 15 -19.93 -14.94 1.80
CA LYS A 15 -18.87 -15.29 0.84
C LYS A 15 -18.05 -14.09 0.38
N GLN A 16 -18.55 -12.86 0.55
CA GLN A 16 -17.87 -11.61 0.19
C GLN A 16 -16.74 -11.24 1.19
N GLN A 17 -16.83 -11.73 2.42
CA GLN A 17 -16.03 -11.35 3.59
C GLN A 17 -14.48 -11.43 3.43
N PRO A 18 -13.90 -12.44 2.75
CA PRO A 18 -12.46 -12.50 2.49
C PRO A 18 -11.99 -11.57 1.36
N GLN A 19 -12.89 -11.24 0.43
CA GLN A 19 -12.55 -10.46 -0.75
C GLN A 19 -12.36 -8.99 -0.38
N ASP A 20 -13.17 -8.45 0.53
CA ASP A 20 -13.11 -7.02 0.89
C ASP A 20 -11.77 -6.61 1.53
N THR A 21 -11.19 -7.44 2.41
CA THR A 21 -9.86 -7.17 3.00
C THR A 21 -8.73 -7.32 1.98
N VAL A 22 -8.90 -8.20 0.99
CA VAL A 22 -7.92 -8.41 -0.10
C VAL A 22 -8.04 -7.31 -1.17
N ILE A 23 -9.23 -6.74 -1.35
CA ILE A 23 -9.56 -5.62 -2.24
C ILE A 23 -9.09 -4.27 -1.66
N ASN A 24 -8.91 -4.17 -0.35
CA ASN A 24 -8.46 -2.96 0.36
C ASN A 24 -6.98 -2.58 0.12
N ARG A 25 -6.43 -2.89 -1.06
CA ARG A 25 -5.00 -2.84 -1.38
C ARG A 25 -4.62 -1.88 -2.50
N THR A 26 -5.59 -1.25 -3.17
CA THR A 26 -5.32 -0.12 -4.06
C THR A 26 -4.92 1.07 -3.19
N GLY A 27 -3.67 1.09 -2.73
CA GLY A 27 -3.15 2.16 -1.89
C GLY A 27 -2.81 3.40 -2.71
N ALA A 28 -2.20 4.39 -2.06
CA ALA A 28 -1.68 5.61 -2.67
C ALA A 28 -0.89 5.41 -3.98
N GLY A 29 -0.23 4.26 -4.15
CA GLY A 29 0.57 3.95 -5.33
C GLY A 29 -0.19 4.01 -6.66
N VAL A 30 -1.49 3.69 -6.70
CA VAL A 30 -2.27 3.78 -7.96
C VAL A 30 -2.29 5.20 -8.55
N LEU A 31 -2.19 6.21 -7.69
CA LEU A 31 -2.24 7.62 -8.08
C LEU A 31 -0.95 8.08 -8.75
N SER A 32 0.20 7.46 -8.44
CA SER A 32 1.49 7.75 -9.07
C SER A 32 1.74 7.00 -10.38
N LEU A 33 0.97 5.95 -10.68
CA LEU A 33 1.21 5.12 -11.86
C LEU A 33 1.10 5.86 -13.18
N ALA A 34 0.23 6.88 -13.27
CA ALA A 34 0.17 7.72 -14.45
C ALA A 34 1.50 8.45 -14.67
N TRP A 35 2.07 9.00 -13.60
CA TRP A 35 3.39 9.63 -13.64
C TRP A 35 4.48 8.62 -13.99
N SER A 36 4.46 7.42 -13.38
CA SER A 36 5.43 6.36 -13.70
C SER A 36 5.36 5.94 -15.16
N MET A 37 4.15 5.84 -15.73
CA MET A 37 3.93 5.60 -17.16
C MET A 37 4.48 6.74 -18.02
N ALA A 38 4.33 7.99 -17.59
CA ALA A 38 4.92 9.12 -18.30
C ALA A 38 6.45 9.10 -18.29
N GLN A 39 7.08 8.65 -17.20
CA GLN A 39 8.54 8.51 -17.16
C GLN A 39 9.06 7.40 -18.08
N LEU A 40 8.33 6.29 -18.18
CA LEU A 40 8.75 5.09 -18.91
C LEU A 40 8.28 5.05 -20.37
N GLY A 41 7.15 5.68 -20.69
CA GLY A 41 6.53 5.69 -22.02
C GLY A 41 5.60 4.50 -22.30
N TRP A 42 4.99 4.53 -23.49
CA TRP A 42 3.94 3.59 -23.91
C TRP A 42 4.37 2.12 -24.01
N ILE A 43 5.67 1.83 -24.12
CA ILE A 43 6.17 0.45 -24.16
C ILE A 43 6.68 0.01 -22.79
N ALA A 44 7.68 0.71 -22.24
CA ALA A 44 8.33 0.27 -21.01
C ALA A 44 7.42 0.39 -19.78
N GLY A 45 6.49 1.35 -19.75
CA GLY A 45 5.56 1.55 -18.64
C GLY A 45 4.62 0.36 -18.42
N PRO A 46 3.82 -0.04 -19.42
CA PRO A 46 2.95 -1.22 -19.30
C PRO A 46 3.72 -2.51 -19.05
N LEU A 47 4.88 -2.70 -19.71
CA LEU A 47 5.73 -3.88 -19.50
C LEU A 47 6.28 -3.95 -18.08
N ALA A 48 6.74 -2.82 -17.52
CA ALA A 48 7.18 -2.75 -16.14
C ALA A 48 6.03 -3.10 -15.18
N THR A 49 4.85 -2.51 -15.39
CA THR A 49 3.66 -2.81 -14.56
C THR A 49 3.32 -4.31 -14.58
N LEU A 50 3.32 -4.94 -15.77
CA LEU A 50 3.08 -6.38 -15.91
C LEU A 50 4.19 -7.23 -15.29
N LEU A 51 5.45 -6.81 -15.38
CA LEU A 51 6.58 -7.48 -14.75
C LEU A 51 6.45 -7.48 -13.23
N PHE A 52 6.17 -6.33 -12.62
CA PHE A 52 5.98 -6.21 -11.17
C PHE A 52 4.74 -6.99 -10.71
N ALA A 53 3.64 -6.95 -11.46
CA ALA A 53 2.46 -7.79 -11.21
C ALA A 53 2.81 -9.30 -11.23
N SER A 54 3.62 -9.73 -12.20
CA SER A 54 4.04 -11.13 -12.34
C SER A 54 4.96 -11.57 -11.19
N ILE A 55 5.92 -10.72 -10.79
CA ILE A 55 6.77 -10.95 -9.62
C ILE A 55 5.89 -11.15 -8.38
N ILE A 56 4.94 -10.25 -8.16
CA ILE A 56 4.07 -10.28 -6.99
C ILE A 56 3.13 -11.49 -7.02
N PHE A 57 2.64 -11.87 -8.19
CA PHE A 57 1.86 -13.09 -8.37
C PHE A 57 2.65 -14.34 -7.95
N ILE A 58 3.86 -14.49 -8.47
CA ILE A 58 4.75 -15.60 -8.13
C ILE A 58 5.02 -15.60 -6.63
N SER A 59 5.44 -14.48 -6.06
CA SER A 59 5.81 -14.39 -4.66
C SER A 59 4.66 -14.60 -3.69
N SER A 60 3.47 -14.07 -4.02
CA SER A 60 2.26 -14.35 -3.27
C SER A 60 1.97 -15.84 -3.25
N SER A 61 2.19 -16.52 -4.39
CA SER A 61 2.01 -17.96 -4.49
C SER A 61 2.94 -18.79 -3.63
N LEU A 62 4.14 -18.28 -3.40
CA LEU A 62 5.07 -18.89 -2.45
C LEU A 62 4.60 -18.63 -1.01
N LEU A 63 4.19 -17.40 -0.71
CA LEU A 63 3.78 -16.97 0.64
C LEU A 63 2.53 -17.67 1.17
N TRP A 64 1.43 -17.75 0.40
CA TRP A 64 0.19 -18.33 0.94
C TRP A 64 0.31 -19.83 1.24
N ASN A 65 1.31 -20.50 0.64
CA ASN A 65 1.67 -21.89 0.94
C ASN A 65 2.53 -22.02 2.22
N CYS A 66 3.13 -20.94 2.70
CA CYS A 66 3.96 -20.91 3.92
C CYS A 66 3.16 -20.58 5.19
N TYR A 67 1.84 -20.36 5.09
CA TYR A 67 1.00 -20.04 6.25
C TYR A 67 0.95 -21.18 7.29
N ARG A 68 0.86 -22.44 6.84
CA ARG A 68 0.98 -23.61 7.71
C ARG A 68 2.36 -24.24 7.58
N THR A 69 2.86 -24.82 8.67
CA THR A 69 4.21 -25.44 8.72
C THR A 69 4.13 -26.77 9.49
N PRO A 70 4.89 -27.82 9.10
CA PRO A 70 5.83 -27.89 7.99
C PRO A 70 5.19 -28.06 6.60
N ASP A 71 3.94 -28.50 6.55
CA ASP A 71 3.19 -28.69 5.32
C ASP A 71 2.11 -27.60 5.14
N PRO A 72 1.83 -27.10 3.92
CA PRO A 72 0.82 -26.08 3.67
C PRO A 72 -0.62 -26.46 4.03
N GLU A 73 -0.96 -27.75 3.96
CA GLU A 73 -2.33 -28.25 4.13
C GLU A 73 -2.43 -29.02 5.44
N LEU A 74 -1.48 -29.91 5.69
CA LEU A 74 -1.44 -30.82 6.84
C LEU A 74 -0.59 -30.27 8.00
N GLY A 75 0.03 -29.10 7.84
CA GLY A 75 0.83 -28.46 8.90
C GLY A 75 -0.02 -28.15 10.13
N PRO A 76 0.36 -28.65 11.33
CA PRO A 76 -0.39 -28.39 12.56
C PRO A 76 -0.19 -26.97 13.09
N ILE A 77 0.91 -26.30 12.71
CA ILE A 77 1.27 -24.97 13.18
C ILE A 77 0.77 -23.92 12.18
N ARG A 78 0.05 -22.91 12.67
CA ARG A 78 -0.38 -21.73 11.93
C ARG A 78 0.55 -20.56 12.23
N ASN A 79 1.17 -19.99 11.20
CA ASN A 79 1.96 -18.78 11.31
C ASN A 79 1.03 -17.57 11.17
N ARG A 80 0.82 -16.82 12.24
CA ARG A 80 -0.16 -15.72 12.27
C ARG A 80 0.37 -14.41 11.69
N SER A 81 1.69 -14.32 11.53
CA SER A 81 2.35 -13.18 10.91
C SER A 81 3.45 -13.63 9.97
N TYR A 82 3.83 -12.72 9.08
CA TYR A 82 4.91 -12.98 8.14
C TYR A 82 6.24 -13.25 8.87
N ILE A 83 6.51 -12.52 9.96
CA ILE A 83 7.72 -12.71 10.77
C ILE A 83 7.74 -14.10 11.42
N GLU A 84 6.59 -14.59 11.90
CA GLU A 84 6.48 -15.95 12.48
C GLU A 84 6.72 -17.03 11.42
N ALA A 85 6.18 -16.85 10.20
CA ALA A 85 6.44 -17.77 9.10
C ALA A 85 7.94 -17.84 8.74
N VAL A 86 8.64 -16.70 8.75
CA VAL A 86 10.10 -16.66 8.55
C VAL A 86 10.83 -17.33 9.70
N ASP A 87 10.41 -17.14 10.95
CA ASP A 87 11.04 -17.79 12.11
C ASP A 87 10.91 -19.32 12.05
N MET A 88 9.70 -19.82 11.78
CA MET A 88 9.45 -21.26 11.72
C MET A 88 10.17 -21.96 10.56
N ASN A 89 10.32 -21.28 9.42
CA ASN A 89 10.97 -21.87 8.25
C ASN A 89 12.49 -21.63 8.20
N LEU A 90 12.94 -20.42 8.53
CA LEU A 90 14.33 -19.96 8.31
C LEU A 90 15.07 -19.63 9.60
N GLY A 91 14.40 -19.65 10.75
CA GLY A 91 14.97 -19.44 12.08
C GLY A 91 15.10 -17.98 12.52
N LYS A 92 15.38 -17.81 13.82
CA LYS A 92 15.34 -16.54 14.55
C LYS A 92 16.18 -15.42 13.94
N LYS A 93 17.35 -15.73 13.38
CA LYS A 93 18.23 -14.72 12.76
C LYS A 93 17.56 -14.09 11.55
N ASN A 94 16.98 -14.92 10.67
CA ASN A 94 16.25 -14.46 9.50
C ASN A 94 14.97 -13.73 9.89
N ALA A 95 14.27 -14.20 10.93
CA ALA A 95 13.07 -13.52 11.44
C ALA A 95 13.38 -12.10 11.94
N ARG A 96 14.52 -11.86 12.59
CA ARG A 96 14.94 -10.52 13.02
C ARG A 96 15.21 -9.59 11.83
N VAL A 97 15.88 -10.08 10.79
CA VAL A 97 16.13 -9.30 9.56
C VAL A 97 14.82 -9.01 8.83
N CYS A 98 13.95 -10.02 8.67
CA CYS A 98 12.62 -9.84 8.10
C CYS A 98 11.81 -8.80 8.90
N SER A 99 11.82 -8.92 10.24
CA SER A 99 11.14 -7.97 11.12
C SER A 99 11.61 -6.54 10.90
N LEU A 100 12.91 -6.28 10.74
CA LEU A 100 13.42 -4.94 10.42
C LEU A 100 12.79 -4.40 9.12
N PHE A 101 12.85 -5.17 8.03
CA PHE A 101 12.29 -4.73 6.74
C PHE A 101 10.77 -4.58 6.78
N VAL A 102 10.04 -5.50 7.42
CA VAL A 102 8.58 -5.40 7.60
C VAL A 102 8.23 -4.10 8.32
N GLN A 103 8.92 -3.79 9.43
CA GLN A 103 8.62 -2.60 10.21
C GLN A 103 8.95 -1.32 9.45
N VAL A 104 10.09 -1.27 8.73
CA VAL A 104 10.44 -0.13 7.88
C VAL A 104 9.41 0.05 6.76
N GLY A 105 8.97 -1.03 6.11
CA GLY A 105 7.96 -0.98 5.06
C GLY A 105 6.61 -0.47 5.57
N LEU A 106 6.09 -1.02 6.66
CA LEU A 106 4.83 -0.59 7.28
C LEU A 106 4.90 0.86 7.78
N TYR A 107 6.03 1.27 8.36
CA TYR A 107 6.28 2.66 8.77
C TYR A 107 6.28 3.60 7.56
N GLY A 108 6.94 3.21 6.47
CA GLY A 108 6.96 3.94 5.21
C GLY A 108 5.57 4.16 4.62
N VAL A 109 4.72 3.12 4.61
CA VAL A 109 3.31 3.25 4.15
C VAL A 109 2.56 4.32 4.95
N GLY A 110 2.80 4.43 6.27
CA GLY A 110 2.21 5.50 7.09
C GLY A 110 2.63 6.91 6.65
N ILE A 111 3.90 7.11 6.29
CA ILE A 111 4.39 8.38 5.73
C ILE A 111 3.71 8.66 4.39
N ALA A 112 3.72 7.68 3.48
CA ALA A 112 3.13 7.78 2.16
C ALA A 112 1.66 8.21 2.22
N TYR A 113 0.88 7.59 3.12
CA TYR A 113 -0.54 7.91 3.27
C TYR A 113 -0.74 9.31 3.83
N THR A 114 0.11 9.75 4.76
CA THR A 114 0.07 11.14 5.27
C THR A 114 0.27 12.15 4.14
N ILE A 115 1.26 11.93 3.27
CA ILE A 115 1.53 12.81 2.12
C ILE A 115 0.38 12.80 1.12
N THR A 116 -0.16 11.61 0.84
CA THR A 116 -1.21 11.43 -0.16
C THR A 116 -2.52 12.07 0.29
N THR A 117 -2.90 11.89 1.56
CA THR A 117 -4.07 12.53 2.13
C THR A 117 -3.96 14.04 2.07
N ALA A 118 -2.80 14.61 2.42
CA ALA A 118 -2.58 16.05 2.33
C ALA A 118 -2.69 16.56 0.89
N THR A 119 -2.06 15.86 -0.06
CA THR A 119 -2.13 16.16 -1.49
C THR A 119 -3.58 16.17 -2.00
N SER A 120 -4.39 15.18 -1.59
CA SER A 120 -5.79 15.09 -1.96
C SER A 120 -6.66 16.18 -1.32
N MET A 121 -6.44 16.52 -0.05
CA MET A 121 -7.14 17.64 0.59
C MET A 121 -6.80 18.98 -0.07
N ARG A 122 -5.52 19.18 -0.42
CA ARG A 122 -5.07 20.35 -1.20
C ARG A 122 -5.70 20.39 -2.59
N ALA A 123 -5.88 19.24 -3.24
CA ALA A 123 -6.54 19.16 -4.55
C ALA A 123 -8.00 19.65 -4.49
N ILE A 124 -8.75 19.28 -3.45
CA ILE A 124 -10.12 19.76 -3.20
C ILE A 124 -10.14 21.29 -3.10
N GLN A 125 -9.22 21.87 -2.31
CA GLN A 125 -9.17 23.32 -2.13
C GLN A 125 -8.80 24.06 -3.42
N LYS A 126 -7.82 23.53 -4.17
CA LYS A 126 -7.45 24.08 -5.47
C LYS A 126 -8.60 24.02 -6.48
N SER A 127 -9.29 22.89 -6.55
CA SER A 127 -10.47 22.69 -7.42
C SER A 127 -11.55 23.75 -7.13
N ASN A 128 -11.94 23.91 -5.86
CA ASN A 128 -12.92 24.92 -5.43
C ASN A 128 -12.46 26.36 -5.70
N CYS A 129 -11.17 26.64 -5.47
CA CYS A 129 -10.58 27.95 -5.74
C CYS A 129 -10.61 28.29 -7.23
N TYR A 130 -10.21 27.37 -8.11
CA TYR A 130 -10.24 27.58 -9.56
C TYR A 130 -11.66 27.71 -10.11
N HIS A 131 -12.64 27.01 -9.53
CA HIS A 131 -14.04 27.19 -9.88
C HIS A 131 -14.54 28.60 -9.49
N THR A 132 -14.22 29.06 -8.29
CA THR A 132 -14.73 30.34 -7.76
C THR A 132 -14.01 31.56 -8.33
N GLN A 133 -12.68 31.51 -8.42
CA GLN A 133 -11.81 32.64 -8.76
C GLN A 133 -11.33 32.60 -10.22
N GLY A 134 -11.71 31.55 -10.96
CA GLY A 134 -11.29 31.31 -12.33
C GLY A 134 -9.95 30.58 -12.46
N HIS A 135 -9.75 29.92 -13.59
CA HIS A 135 -8.63 29.00 -13.84
C HIS A 135 -7.23 29.62 -13.85
N LYS A 136 -7.12 30.96 -13.83
CA LYS A 136 -5.84 31.68 -13.79
C LYS A 136 -5.50 32.22 -12.40
N ALA A 137 -6.32 31.94 -11.39
CA ALA A 137 -6.10 32.41 -10.03
C ALA A 137 -4.87 31.77 -9.38
N ALA A 138 -4.15 32.53 -8.56
CA ALA A 138 -3.03 32.02 -7.78
C ALA A 138 -3.55 31.29 -6.52
N CYS A 139 -3.94 30.02 -6.68
CA CYS A 139 -4.47 29.20 -5.58
C CYS A 139 -3.33 28.43 -4.88
N TYR A 140 -2.77 29.01 -3.82
CA TYR A 140 -1.74 28.37 -2.99
C TYR A 140 -2.32 27.86 -1.66
N TYR A 141 -2.07 26.58 -1.38
CA TYR A 141 -2.44 25.93 -0.13
C TYR A 141 -1.25 25.07 0.30
N ASP A 142 -0.93 25.14 1.58
CA ASP A 142 0.17 24.43 2.21
C ASP A 142 -0.25 23.01 2.64
N ASP A 143 0.59 22.02 2.38
CA ASP A 143 0.30 20.62 2.67
C ASP A 143 0.46 20.28 4.18
N THR A 144 1.28 21.03 4.91
CA THR A 144 1.63 20.79 6.33
C THR A 144 0.39 20.75 7.22
N TYR A 145 -0.54 21.69 7.02
CA TYR A 145 -1.78 21.76 7.78
C TYR A 145 -2.62 20.47 7.63
N TYR A 146 -2.75 19.96 6.40
CA TYR A 146 -3.52 18.74 6.12
C TYR A 146 -2.81 17.49 6.63
N MET A 147 -1.47 17.45 6.60
CA MET A 147 -0.70 16.37 7.21
C MET A 147 -0.90 16.31 8.72
N LEU A 148 -0.87 17.46 9.40
CA LEU A 148 -1.15 17.56 10.84
C LEU A 148 -2.58 17.13 11.16
N ALA A 149 -3.57 17.59 10.40
CA ALA A 149 -4.96 17.19 10.58
C ALA A 149 -5.14 15.67 10.42
N PHE A 150 -4.54 15.07 9.40
CA PHE A 150 -4.53 13.62 9.23
C PHE A 150 -3.84 12.91 10.40
N GLY A 151 -2.68 13.41 10.85
CA GLY A 151 -1.98 12.91 12.02
C GLY A 151 -2.84 12.92 13.29
N VAL A 152 -3.62 13.97 13.54
CA VAL A 152 -4.56 14.04 14.68
C VAL A 152 -5.64 12.97 14.57
N VAL A 153 -6.24 12.79 13.38
CA VAL A 153 -7.23 11.73 13.14
C VAL A 153 -6.63 10.35 13.39
N GLN A 154 -5.41 10.10 12.87
CA GLN A 154 -4.73 8.83 13.06
C GLN A 154 -4.30 8.60 14.51
N LEU A 155 -3.93 9.64 15.26
CA LEU A 155 -3.59 9.52 16.67
C LEU A 155 -4.76 8.96 17.46
N ILE A 156 -6.00 9.41 17.17
CA ILE A 156 -7.23 8.94 17.80
C ILE A 156 -7.53 7.50 17.35
N LEU A 157 -7.56 7.25 16.04
CA LEU A 157 -7.92 5.93 15.49
C LEU A 157 -6.91 4.84 15.84
N SER A 158 -5.62 5.18 15.90
CA SER A 158 -4.57 4.25 16.29
C SER A 158 -4.69 3.80 17.75
N GLN A 159 -5.47 4.46 18.62
CA GLN A 159 -5.71 3.93 19.97
C GLN A 159 -6.69 2.75 19.99
N ILE A 160 -7.36 2.46 18.87
CA ILE A 160 -8.27 1.31 18.77
C ILE A 160 -7.45 0.01 18.86
N PRO A 161 -7.79 -0.90 19.80
CA PRO A 161 -6.87 -1.95 20.23
C PRO A 161 -6.73 -3.12 19.25
N ASN A 162 -7.71 -3.40 18.38
CA ASN A 162 -7.65 -4.56 17.50
C ASN A 162 -8.30 -4.36 16.12
N PHE A 163 -7.82 -5.14 15.15
CA PHE A 163 -8.34 -5.22 13.78
C PHE A 163 -9.85 -5.51 13.71
N HIS A 164 -10.35 -6.32 14.63
CA HIS A 164 -11.77 -6.70 14.67
C HIS A 164 -12.69 -5.49 14.92
N SER A 165 -12.22 -4.50 15.68
CA SER A 165 -12.98 -3.27 15.95
C SER A 165 -12.98 -2.27 14.79
N ILE A 166 -12.10 -2.44 13.80
CA ILE A 166 -11.99 -1.57 12.62
C ILE A 166 -12.49 -2.24 11.33
N HIS A 167 -13.17 -3.38 11.41
CA HIS A 167 -13.68 -4.09 10.23
C HIS A 167 -14.55 -3.20 9.33
N TRP A 168 -15.45 -2.41 9.93
CA TRP A 168 -16.31 -1.47 9.19
C TRP A 168 -15.49 -0.42 8.43
N LEU A 169 -14.36 0.01 9.00
CA LEU A 169 -13.48 1.01 8.40
C LEU A 169 -12.77 0.43 7.17
N SER A 170 -12.40 -0.86 7.19
CA SER A 170 -11.84 -1.56 6.02
C SER A 170 -12.85 -1.69 4.87
N VAL A 171 -14.11 -1.98 5.16
CA VAL A 171 -15.17 -2.07 4.14
C VAL A 171 -15.40 -0.69 3.49
N VAL A 172 -15.50 0.37 4.29
CA VAL A 172 -15.61 1.73 3.77
C VAL A 172 -14.40 2.08 2.90
N ALA A 173 -13.19 1.77 3.35
CA ALA A 173 -11.98 2.03 2.57
C ALA A 173 -11.97 1.29 1.22
N ALA A 174 -12.43 0.05 1.16
CA ALA A 174 -12.55 -0.70 -0.10
C ALA A 174 -13.55 -0.06 -1.07
N ILE A 175 -14.72 0.37 -0.60
CA ILE A 175 -15.73 1.06 -1.43
C ILE A 175 -15.16 2.38 -1.97
N MET A 176 -14.53 3.17 -1.09
CA MET A 176 -13.91 4.44 -1.47
C MET A 176 -12.80 4.24 -2.51
N SER A 177 -12.04 3.14 -2.40
CA SER A 177 -11.00 2.76 -3.37
C SER A 177 -11.55 2.65 -4.79
N PHE A 178 -12.58 1.83 -4.95
CA PHE A 178 -13.22 1.66 -6.25
C PHE A 178 -13.85 2.96 -6.73
N ALA A 179 -14.50 3.71 -5.84
CA ALA A 179 -15.16 4.97 -6.21
C ALA A 179 -14.17 5.94 -6.86
N TYR A 180 -13.03 6.25 -6.21
CA TYR A 180 -12.08 7.17 -6.81
C TYR A 180 -11.39 6.58 -8.06
N ALA A 181 -11.18 5.25 -8.12
CA ALA A 181 -10.57 4.61 -9.27
C ALA A 181 -11.47 4.72 -10.52
N PHE A 182 -12.77 4.45 -10.37
CA PHE A 182 -13.74 4.62 -11.46
C PHE A 182 -13.93 6.08 -11.86
N ILE A 183 -13.95 7.00 -10.90
CA ILE A 183 -14.03 8.44 -11.21
C ILE A 183 -12.78 8.88 -11.98
N GLY A 184 -11.58 8.53 -11.50
CA GLY A 184 -10.32 8.85 -12.16
C GLY A 184 -10.23 8.25 -13.57
N LEU A 185 -10.73 7.03 -13.75
CA LEU A 185 -10.85 6.39 -15.07
C LEU A 185 -11.77 7.19 -16.01
N GLY A 186 -12.96 7.55 -15.53
CA GLY A 186 -13.93 8.32 -16.29
C GLY A 186 -13.41 9.70 -16.68
N LEU A 187 -12.78 10.41 -15.74
CA LEU A 187 -12.13 11.70 -15.99
C LEU A 187 -10.99 11.58 -17.01
N GLY A 188 -10.16 10.53 -16.91
CA GLY A 188 -9.11 10.23 -17.87
C GLY A 188 -9.65 10.01 -19.28
N ILE A 189 -10.68 9.17 -19.42
CA ILE A 189 -11.36 8.92 -20.70
C ILE A 189 -11.94 10.21 -21.27
N ALA A 190 -12.67 10.98 -20.47
CA ALA A 190 -13.27 12.24 -20.90
C ALA A 190 -12.20 13.22 -21.39
N LYS A 191 -11.07 13.31 -20.68
CA LYS A 191 -9.95 14.17 -21.07
C LYS A 191 -9.29 13.73 -22.38
N VAL A 192 -9.09 12.42 -22.56
CA VAL A 192 -8.55 11.86 -23.81
C VAL A 192 -9.48 12.18 -24.99
N ILE A 193 -10.79 12.01 -24.82
CA ILE A 193 -11.78 12.37 -25.84
C ILE A 193 -11.72 13.87 -26.13
N GLY A 194 -11.65 14.71 -25.09
CA GLY A 194 -11.54 16.17 -25.24
C GLY A 194 -10.25 16.63 -25.92
N ASN A 195 -9.15 15.90 -25.77
CA ASN A 195 -7.89 16.17 -26.49
C ASN A 195 -7.98 15.82 -27.98
N GLY A 196 -8.89 14.92 -28.38
CA GLY A 196 -9.03 14.42 -29.76
C GLY A 196 -7.90 13.48 -30.23
N HIS A 197 -6.89 13.23 -29.40
CA HIS A 197 -5.78 12.32 -29.66
C HIS A 197 -5.16 11.81 -28.34
N LEU A 198 -4.44 10.70 -28.42
CA LEU A 198 -3.66 10.16 -27.30
C LEU A 198 -2.36 10.95 -27.17
N LYS A 199 -2.10 11.52 -25.98
CA LYS A 199 -0.81 12.14 -25.67
C LYS A 199 0.24 11.08 -25.29
N GLY A 200 1.47 11.57 -25.08
CA GLY A 200 2.60 10.76 -24.64
C GLY A 200 3.37 10.14 -25.81
N THR A 201 4.65 9.91 -25.59
CA THR A 201 5.56 9.27 -26.54
C THR A 201 5.87 7.82 -26.15
N ILE A 202 6.45 7.07 -27.09
CA ILE A 202 6.90 5.68 -26.87
C ILE A 202 7.98 5.60 -25.77
N GLY A 203 8.88 6.58 -25.71
CA GLY A 203 10.02 6.61 -24.77
C GLY A 203 9.75 7.33 -23.45
N GLY A 204 8.55 7.88 -23.26
CA GLY A 204 8.23 8.69 -22.09
C GLY A 204 8.77 10.12 -22.20
N ILE A 205 8.88 10.78 -21.05
CA ILE A 205 9.35 12.16 -20.94
C ILE A 205 10.70 12.37 -21.63
N SER A 206 10.84 13.50 -22.32
CA SER A 206 12.13 13.94 -22.86
C SER A 206 12.88 14.78 -21.82
N THR A 207 14.10 14.40 -21.48
CA THR A 207 14.93 15.11 -20.51
C THR A 207 16.11 15.81 -21.19
N SER A 208 16.72 16.76 -20.47
CA SER A 208 17.89 17.50 -20.96
C SER A 208 19.14 16.62 -21.05
N THR A 209 19.25 15.64 -20.15
CA THR A 209 20.38 14.71 -20.09
C THR A 209 19.92 13.26 -19.93
N THR A 210 20.77 12.32 -20.36
CA THR A 210 20.54 10.89 -20.17
C THR A 210 20.54 10.49 -18.68
N ALA A 211 21.36 11.15 -17.86
CA ALA A 211 21.42 10.88 -16.43
C ALA A 211 20.09 11.19 -15.74
N GLU A 212 19.51 12.36 -16.03
CA GLU A 212 18.18 12.76 -15.56
C GLU A 212 17.11 11.73 -15.95
N LYS A 213 17.14 11.25 -17.20
CA LYS A 213 16.23 10.18 -17.66
C LYS A 213 16.35 8.91 -16.83
N ILE A 214 17.58 8.48 -16.55
CA ILE A 214 17.85 7.26 -15.76
C ILE A 214 17.30 7.42 -14.35
N TRP A 215 17.45 8.59 -13.72
CA TRP A 215 16.93 8.84 -12.38
C TRP A 215 15.40 8.82 -12.33
N LEU A 216 14.73 9.46 -13.29
CA LEU A 216 13.27 9.44 -13.41
C LEU A 216 12.72 8.04 -13.68
N VAL A 217 13.36 7.28 -14.58
CA VAL A 217 13.01 5.88 -14.85
C VAL A 217 13.17 5.03 -13.59
N SER A 218 14.25 5.22 -12.85
CA SER A 218 14.51 4.49 -11.61
C SER A 218 13.46 4.80 -10.54
N GLN A 219 13.11 6.08 -10.37
CA GLN A 219 12.01 6.52 -9.50
C GLN A 219 10.68 5.88 -9.88
N ALA A 220 10.33 5.89 -11.17
CA ALA A 220 9.11 5.27 -11.67
C ALA A 220 9.04 3.77 -11.39
N LEU A 221 10.17 3.05 -11.49
CA LEU A 221 10.22 1.63 -11.11
C LEU A 221 10.01 1.42 -9.60
N GLY A 222 10.52 2.34 -8.77
CA GLY A 222 10.27 2.35 -7.33
C GLY A 222 8.80 2.59 -6.99
N ASP A 223 8.15 3.53 -7.67
CA ASP A 223 6.72 3.82 -7.50
C ASP A 223 5.84 2.63 -7.89
N ILE A 224 6.17 1.96 -9.00
CA ILE A 224 5.50 0.72 -9.40
C ILE A 224 5.73 -0.37 -8.34
N ALA A 225 6.94 -0.52 -7.81
CA ALA A 225 7.24 -1.46 -6.74
C ALA A 225 6.42 -1.19 -5.47
N PHE A 226 6.32 0.08 -5.07
CA PHE A 226 5.53 0.52 -3.93
C PHE A 226 4.04 0.23 -4.12
N SER A 227 3.54 0.32 -5.35
CA SER A 227 2.14 0.05 -5.70
C SER A 227 1.71 -1.40 -5.47
N TYR A 228 2.65 -2.32 -5.20
CA TYR A 228 2.36 -3.70 -4.82
C TYR A 228 2.87 -4.05 -3.40
N PRO A 229 2.32 -3.47 -2.33
CA PRO A 229 2.71 -3.77 -0.94
C PRO A 229 2.14 -5.10 -0.43
N TYR A 230 1.82 -6.03 -1.33
CA TYR A 230 0.98 -7.19 -1.05
C TYR A 230 1.60 -8.16 -0.03
N SER A 231 2.90 -8.37 -0.13
CA SER A 231 3.68 -9.28 0.71
C SER A 231 3.70 -8.89 2.19
N LEU A 232 3.58 -7.59 2.52
CA LEU A 232 3.70 -7.05 3.88
C LEU A 232 2.62 -7.55 4.84
N ILE A 233 1.42 -7.84 4.33
CA ILE A 233 0.23 -8.15 5.14
C ILE A 233 -0.49 -9.42 4.64
N LEU A 234 0.12 -10.18 3.72
CA LEU A 234 -0.52 -11.33 3.08
C LEU A 234 -0.88 -12.39 4.12
N ILE A 235 0.08 -12.77 4.97
CA ILE A 235 -0.10 -13.83 5.96
C ILE A 235 -1.05 -13.37 7.07
N GLU A 236 -0.96 -12.11 7.48
CA GLU A 236 -1.86 -11.49 8.45
C GLU A 236 -3.30 -11.49 7.94
N ILE A 237 -3.53 -11.23 6.65
CA ILE A 237 -4.85 -11.36 6.03
C ILE A 237 -5.28 -12.82 5.96
N GLN A 238 -4.38 -13.73 5.59
CA GLN A 238 -4.67 -15.16 5.53
C GLN A 238 -5.05 -15.75 6.91
N ASP A 239 -4.48 -15.24 8.01
CA ASP A 239 -4.82 -15.64 9.39
C ASP A 239 -6.28 -15.30 9.77
N THR A 240 -6.90 -14.32 9.08
CA THR A 240 -8.31 -13.98 9.30
C THR A 240 -9.29 -14.92 8.59
N LEU A 241 -8.80 -15.79 7.70
CA LEU A 241 -9.63 -16.69 6.93
C LEU A 241 -10.12 -17.88 7.79
N LYS A 242 -11.41 -18.18 7.66
CA LYS A 242 -11.99 -19.38 8.27
C LYS A 242 -11.70 -20.60 7.38
N SER A 243 -11.63 -21.77 8.02
CA SER A 243 -11.64 -23.07 7.35
C SER A 243 -12.77 -23.93 7.89
N PRO A 244 -13.45 -24.75 7.04
CA PRO A 244 -13.16 -25.05 5.63
C PRO A 244 -13.67 -24.01 4.59
N PRO A 245 -13.11 -23.96 3.35
CA PRO A 245 -11.97 -24.74 2.84
C PRO A 245 -10.64 -24.27 3.46
N HIS A 246 -9.51 -24.92 3.13
CA HIS A 246 -8.21 -24.54 3.67
C HIS A 246 -7.88 -23.08 3.34
N GLU A 247 -7.20 -22.40 4.28
CA GLU A 247 -6.94 -20.96 4.19
C GLU A 247 -6.12 -20.63 2.93
N ASN A 248 -5.19 -21.51 2.53
CA ASN A 248 -4.39 -21.35 1.31
C ASN A 248 -5.22 -21.39 0.01
N GLU A 249 -6.30 -22.18 -0.05
CA GLU A 249 -7.16 -22.25 -1.24
C GLU A 249 -7.99 -20.99 -1.40
N THR A 250 -8.59 -20.52 -0.30
CA THR A 250 -9.32 -19.25 -0.27
C THR A 250 -8.38 -18.09 -0.59
N MET A 251 -7.21 -18.07 0.03
CA MET A 251 -6.18 -17.05 -0.20
C MET A 251 -5.70 -17.05 -1.65
N LYS A 252 -5.47 -18.23 -2.27
CA LYS A 252 -5.10 -18.35 -3.68
C LYS A 252 -6.15 -17.71 -4.60
N LYS A 253 -7.43 -18.07 -4.44
CA LYS A 253 -8.53 -17.52 -5.25
C LYS A 253 -8.62 -16.01 -5.08
N ALA A 254 -8.58 -15.53 -3.83
CA ALA A 254 -8.64 -14.10 -3.54
C ALA A 254 -7.42 -13.34 -4.11
N SER A 255 -6.21 -13.91 -4.01
CA SER A 255 -4.98 -13.32 -4.55
C SER A 255 -5.02 -13.21 -6.07
N ILE A 256 -5.49 -14.25 -6.78
CA ILE A 256 -5.64 -14.23 -8.24
C ILE A 256 -6.57 -13.08 -8.66
N ILE A 257 -7.78 -13.04 -8.09
CA ILE A 257 -8.78 -12.00 -8.42
C ILE A 257 -8.22 -10.61 -8.13
N SER A 258 -7.60 -10.43 -6.96
CA SER A 258 -7.08 -9.14 -6.51
C SER A 258 -5.92 -8.65 -7.35
N ILE A 259 -4.92 -9.49 -7.64
CA ILE A 259 -3.76 -9.09 -8.43
C ILE A 259 -4.19 -8.80 -9.88
N SER A 260 -5.10 -9.59 -10.45
CA SER A 260 -5.64 -9.34 -11.78
C SER A 260 -6.43 -8.02 -11.83
N ALA A 261 -7.36 -7.79 -10.89
CA ALA A 261 -8.15 -6.56 -10.84
C ALA A 261 -7.25 -5.34 -10.62
N THR A 262 -6.32 -5.41 -9.67
CA THR A 262 -5.39 -4.32 -9.36
C THR A 262 -4.52 -4.00 -10.57
N THR A 263 -3.94 -5.00 -11.23
CA THR A 263 -3.11 -4.79 -12.42
C THR A 263 -3.91 -4.19 -13.58
N PHE A 264 -5.16 -4.60 -13.76
CA PHE A 264 -6.06 -3.98 -14.73
C PHE A 264 -6.26 -2.49 -14.41
N PHE A 265 -6.65 -2.15 -13.17
CA PHE A 265 -6.82 -0.75 -12.77
C PHE A 265 -5.52 0.06 -12.88
N TYR A 266 -4.38 -0.55 -12.60
CA TYR A 266 -3.06 0.09 -12.68
C TYR A 266 -2.69 0.44 -14.13
N LEU A 267 -2.89 -0.49 -15.05
CA LEU A 267 -2.70 -0.24 -16.49
C LEU A 267 -3.70 0.79 -17.01
N CYS A 268 -4.96 0.73 -16.57
CA CYS A 268 -5.98 1.68 -16.99
C CYS A 268 -5.72 3.10 -16.45
N CYS A 269 -5.52 3.27 -15.14
CA CYS A 269 -5.25 4.58 -14.54
C CYS A 269 -3.92 5.15 -15.04
N GLY A 270 -2.89 4.32 -15.11
CA GLY A 270 -1.58 4.70 -15.63
C GLY A 270 -1.64 5.12 -17.09
N GLY A 271 -2.21 4.26 -17.95
CA GLY A 271 -2.32 4.49 -19.38
C GLY A 271 -3.23 5.66 -19.74
N LEU A 272 -4.43 5.75 -19.14
CA LEU A 272 -5.34 6.86 -19.42
C LEU A 272 -4.84 8.18 -18.87
N GLY A 273 -4.18 8.18 -17.70
CA GLY A 273 -3.50 9.37 -17.19
C GLY A 273 -2.40 9.85 -18.14
N TYR A 274 -1.58 8.93 -18.66
CA TYR A 274 -0.55 9.29 -19.63
C TYR A 274 -1.14 9.73 -20.98
N ALA A 275 -2.19 9.08 -21.48
CA ALA A 275 -2.91 9.51 -22.67
C ALA A 275 -3.58 10.89 -22.52
N ALA A 276 -4.03 11.22 -21.32
CA ALA A 276 -4.70 12.49 -21.02
C ALA A 276 -3.71 13.65 -20.91
N PHE A 277 -2.54 13.43 -20.32
CA PHE A 277 -1.62 14.50 -19.94
C PHE A 277 -0.25 14.46 -20.65
N GLY A 278 0.22 13.30 -21.13
CA GLY A 278 1.52 13.17 -21.80
C GLY A 278 2.69 13.44 -20.84
N ASP A 279 3.65 14.24 -21.27
CA ASP A 279 4.82 14.59 -20.44
C ASP A 279 4.42 15.44 -19.22
N ASP A 280 3.25 16.10 -19.26
CA ASP A 280 2.70 16.92 -18.17
C ASP A 280 1.91 16.09 -17.13
N THR A 281 2.01 14.75 -17.14
CA THR A 281 1.26 13.92 -16.20
C THR A 281 1.65 14.25 -14.75
N PRO A 282 0.69 14.60 -13.88
CA PRO A 282 0.98 14.94 -12.49
C PRO A 282 1.39 13.71 -11.68
N GLY A 283 2.17 13.94 -10.62
CA GLY A 283 2.56 12.89 -9.67
C GLY A 283 1.39 12.18 -9.00
N ASN A 284 0.28 12.88 -8.75
CA ASN A 284 -0.99 12.27 -8.38
C ASN A 284 -2.00 12.52 -9.50
N LEU A 285 -2.46 11.45 -10.16
CA LEU A 285 -3.38 11.48 -11.30
C LEU A 285 -4.52 12.48 -11.13
N LEU A 286 -5.15 12.53 -9.96
CA LEU A 286 -6.34 13.35 -9.75
C LEU A 286 -6.05 14.85 -9.62
N THR A 287 -4.80 15.24 -9.36
CA THR A 287 -4.41 16.65 -9.27
C THR A 287 -4.33 17.33 -10.63
N GLY A 288 -4.20 16.57 -11.73
CA GLY A 288 -4.17 17.09 -13.09
C GLY A 288 -5.54 17.51 -13.61
N PHE A 289 -6.62 17.08 -12.95
CA PHE A 289 -7.98 17.41 -13.38
C PHE A 289 -8.52 18.70 -12.78
N GLY A 290 -7.81 19.43 -11.91
CA GLY A 290 -8.34 20.62 -11.21
C GLY A 290 -8.92 21.76 -12.08
N PHE A 291 -8.84 21.64 -13.41
CA PHE A 291 -9.43 22.52 -14.41
C PHE A 291 -10.65 21.92 -15.14
N TYR A 292 -11.09 20.72 -14.76
CA TYR A 292 -12.11 19.95 -15.45
C TYR A 292 -13.47 20.14 -14.79
N GLU A 293 -14.45 20.61 -15.54
CA GLU A 293 -15.84 20.58 -15.13
C GLU A 293 -16.43 19.19 -15.42
N PRO A 294 -17.19 18.57 -14.48
CA PRO A 294 -17.60 19.14 -13.20
C PRO A 294 -16.53 19.07 -12.09
N TYR A 295 -16.19 20.22 -11.49
CA TYR A 295 -15.17 20.29 -10.41
C TYR A 295 -15.55 19.47 -9.18
N TRP A 296 -16.84 19.38 -8.85
CA TRP A 296 -17.35 18.61 -7.71
C TRP A 296 -17.00 17.12 -7.80
N LEU A 297 -16.83 16.58 -9.01
CA LEU A 297 -16.51 15.16 -9.20
C LEU A 297 -15.04 14.89 -8.81
N ILE A 298 -14.15 15.85 -9.02
CA ILE A 298 -12.75 15.81 -8.57
C ILE A 298 -12.71 15.87 -7.04
N ASP A 299 -13.55 16.71 -6.45
CA ASP A 299 -13.66 16.84 -4.99
C ASP A 299 -14.13 15.54 -4.35
N VAL A 300 -15.17 14.92 -4.92
CA VAL A 300 -15.66 13.60 -4.48
C VAL A 300 -14.56 12.55 -4.60
N ALA A 301 -13.83 12.49 -5.73
CA ALA A 301 -12.75 11.52 -5.90
C ALA A 301 -11.63 11.68 -4.87
N ASN A 302 -11.22 12.92 -4.59
CA ASN A 302 -10.20 13.19 -3.57
C ASN A 302 -10.72 12.94 -2.16
N ALA A 303 -11.99 13.23 -1.86
CA ALA A 303 -12.60 12.89 -0.57
C ALA A 303 -12.65 11.36 -0.37
N CYS A 304 -12.96 10.60 -1.41
CA CYS A 304 -12.87 9.14 -1.40
C CYS A 304 -11.44 8.67 -1.09
N ILE A 305 -10.40 9.28 -1.69
CA ILE A 305 -9.01 8.95 -1.33
C ILE A 305 -8.73 9.21 0.14
N VAL A 306 -9.12 10.39 0.66
CA VAL A 306 -8.91 10.73 2.07
C VAL A 306 -9.53 9.66 2.98
N LEU A 307 -10.80 9.32 2.75
CA LEU A 307 -11.51 8.31 3.53
C LEU A 307 -10.90 6.90 3.39
N HIS A 308 -10.49 6.53 2.18
CA HIS A 308 -9.76 5.28 1.94
C HIS A 308 -8.47 5.21 2.76
N LEU A 309 -7.64 6.25 2.71
CA LEU A 309 -6.35 6.29 3.38
C LEU A 309 -6.48 6.34 4.90
N ILE A 310 -7.58 6.89 5.43
CA ILE A 310 -7.87 6.82 6.87
C ILE A 310 -7.94 5.36 7.33
N GLY A 311 -8.69 4.52 6.60
CA GLY A 311 -8.81 3.10 6.91
C GLY A 311 -7.56 2.30 6.56
N GLY A 312 -6.98 2.55 5.38
CA GLY A 312 -5.75 1.91 4.94
C GLY A 312 -4.61 2.10 5.94
N TYR A 313 -4.45 3.31 6.50
CA TYR A 313 -3.40 3.59 7.49
C TYR A 313 -3.50 2.64 8.69
N GLN A 314 -4.72 2.36 9.16
CA GLN A 314 -4.94 1.43 10.26
C GLN A 314 -4.63 -0.02 9.84
N VAL A 315 -4.98 -0.43 8.62
CA VAL A 315 -4.66 -1.77 8.10
C VAL A 315 -3.15 -2.02 8.08
N TYR A 316 -2.32 -1.03 7.74
CA TYR A 316 -0.86 -1.18 7.74
C TYR A 316 -0.20 -0.91 9.09
N SER A 317 -0.77 -0.04 9.93
CA SER A 317 -0.17 0.33 11.22
C SER A 317 -0.42 -0.71 12.31
N GLN A 318 -1.57 -1.39 12.30
CA GLN A 318 -1.93 -2.35 13.35
C GLN A 318 -0.98 -3.57 13.43
N PRO A 319 -0.52 -4.18 12.32
CA PRO A 319 0.51 -5.21 12.38
C PRO A 319 1.84 -4.69 12.94
N LEU A 320 2.23 -3.46 12.60
CA LEU A 320 3.43 -2.81 13.16
C LEU A 320 3.29 -2.64 14.67
N PHE A 321 2.13 -2.17 15.13
CA PHE A 321 1.81 -2.04 16.55
C PHE A 321 1.89 -3.38 17.27
N ALA A 322 1.20 -4.40 16.76
CA ALA A 322 1.21 -5.73 17.36
C ALA A 322 2.63 -6.31 17.48
N ASN A 323 3.46 -6.13 16.44
CA ASN A 323 4.83 -6.64 16.43
C ASN A 323 5.74 -5.92 17.45
N VAL A 324 5.68 -4.58 17.52
CA VAL A 324 6.50 -3.81 18.48
C VAL A 324 6.02 -4.01 19.91
N GLU A 325 4.70 -3.97 20.14
CA GLU A 325 4.11 -4.18 21.47
C GLU A 325 4.46 -5.59 22.00
N LYS A 326 4.33 -6.63 21.17
CA LYS A 326 4.71 -8.01 21.55
C LYS A 326 6.20 -8.10 21.90
N TRP A 327 7.07 -7.42 21.15
CA TRP A 327 8.51 -7.40 21.41
C TRP A 327 8.85 -6.69 22.72
N ILE A 328 8.28 -5.50 22.98
CA ILE A 328 8.49 -4.74 24.21
C ILE A 328 7.95 -5.53 25.42
N SER A 329 6.74 -6.09 25.29
CA SER A 329 6.12 -6.91 26.34
C SER A 329 6.91 -8.14 26.70
N GLY A 330 7.52 -8.83 25.71
CA GLY A 330 8.40 -9.96 25.96
C GLY A 330 9.74 -9.56 26.59
N LYS A 331 10.24 -8.36 26.32
CA LYS A 331 11.52 -7.87 26.86
C LYS A 331 11.42 -7.38 28.31
N PHE A 332 10.25 -6.88 28.71
CA PHE A 332 10.00 -6.32 30.03
C PHE A 332 8.75 -6.95 30.68
N PRO A 333 8.83 -8.24 31.09
CA PRO A 333 7.69 -8.98 31.62
C PRO A 333 7.14 -8.42 32.94
N ASP A 334 7.99 -7.82 33.79
CA ASP A 334 7.61 -7.38 35.14
C ASP A 334 7.14 -5.91 35.20
N SER A 335 7.08 -5.22 34.06
CA SER A 335 6.73 -3.80 34.03
C SER A 335 5.22 -3.57 34.12
N GLY A 336 4.78 -2.97 35.23
CA GLY A 336 3.40 -2.52 35.39
C GLY A 336 2.96 -1.48 34.35
N PHE A 337 3.88 -0.71 33.77
CA PHE A 337 3.57 0.24 32.68
C PHE A 337 3.12 -0.47 31.38
N ILE A 338 3.63 -1.68 31.16
CA ILE A 338 3.45 -2.45 29.92
C ILE A 338 2.22 -3.35 30.00
N HIS A 339 2.01 -4.03 31.13
CA HIS A 339 0.97 -5.06 31.25
C HIS A 339 -0.31 -4.59 31.94
N LYS A 340 -0.31 -3.40 32.57
CA LYS A 340 -1.49 -2.88 33.28
C LYS A 340 -2.44 -2.18 32.33
N ASP A 341 -3.62 -2.76 32.17
CA ASP A 341 -4.74 -2.15 31.48
C ASP A 341 -5.60 -1.33 32.47
N PHE A 342 -5.94 -0.11 32.08
CA PHE A 342 -6.80 0.81 32.82
C PHE A 342 -8.11 0.96 32.06
N ASN A 343 -9.24 0.72 32.71
CA ASN A 343 -10.55 0.98 32.11
C ASN A 343 -10.93 2.43 32.37
N LEU A 344 -10.85 3.28 31.34
CA LEU A 344 -11.36 4.65 31.42
C LEU A 344 -12.78 4.69 30.86
N LYS A 345 -13.71 5.21 31.64
CA LYS A 345 -15.08 5.46 31.21
C LYS A 345 -15.30 6.96 31.16
N LEU A 346 -15.26 7.53 29.96
CA LEU A 346 -15.62 8.93 29.74
C LEU A 346 -17.15 9.07 29.69
N PRO A 347 -17.71 10.24 30.07
CA PRO A 347 -19.13 10.51 29.87
C PRO A 347 -19.49 10.33 28.38
N LEU A 348 -20.59 9.63 28.09
CA LEU A 348 -21.14 9.40 26.73
C LEU A 348 -20.34 8.48 25.80
N LEU A 349 -19.23 7.88 26.24
CA LEU A 349 -18.45 6.92 25.44
C LEU A 349 -18.40 5.53 26.10
N PRO A 350 -18.28 4.44 25.31
CA PRO A 350 -18.01 3.11 25.85
C PRO A 350 -16.71 3.13 26.67
N ALA A 351 -16.65 2.32 27.73
CA ALA A 351 -15.42 2.15 28.48
C ALA A 351 -14.32 1.62 27.54
N PHE A 352 -13.15 2.28 27.52
CA PHE A 352 -12.03 1.86 26.71
C PHE A 352 -10.83 1.46 27.58
N ARG A 353 -10.15 0.39 27.14
CA ARG A 353 -8.96 -0.16 27.79
C ARG A 353 -7.74 0.64 27.36
N LEU A 354 -7.25 1.47 28.27
CA LEU A 354 -6.00 2.19 28.14
C LEU A 354 -4.83 1.33 28.61
N ASN A 355 -3.74 1.40 27.87
CA ASN A 355 -2.47 0.81 28.23
C ASN A 355 -1.40 1.84 27.89
N PHE A 356 -0.50 2.13 28.84
CA PHE A 356 0.43 3.23 28.66
C PHE A 356 1.47 2.95 27.56
N LEU A 357 1.89 1.69 27.40
CA LEU A 357 2.75 1.31 26.27
C LEU A 357 2.05 1.62 24.94
N ARG A 358 0.80 1.15 24.77
CA ARG A 358 0.01 1.40 23.56
C ARG A 358 -0.15 2.89 23.29
N LEU A 359 -0.54 3.65 24.31
CA LEU A 359 -0.75 5.09 24.19
C LEU A 359 0.52 5.83 23.77
N CYS A 360 1.63 5.63 24.50
CA CYS A 360 2.88 6.33 24.23
C CYS A 360 3.48 5.92 22.89
N PHE A 361 3.60 4.60 22.63
CA PHE A 361 4.23 4.11 21.42
C PHE A 361 3.46 4.51 20.16
N ARG A 362 2.14 4.32 20.14
CA ARG A 362 1.32 4.66 18.97
C ARG A 362 1.28 6.16 18.73
N THR A 363 1.28 6.97 19.79
CA THR A 363 1.40 8.43 19.66
C THR A 363 2.73 8.84 19.06
N VAL A 364 3.85 8.28 19.53
CA VAL A 364 5.18 8.53 18.97
C VAL A 364 5.25 8.13 17.51
N TYR A 365 4.71 6.95 17.16
CA TYR A 365 4.64 6.49 15.78
C TYR A 365 3.87 7.44 14.85
N VAL A 366 2.67 7.86 15.25
CA VAL A 366 1.87 8.78 14.43
C VAL A 366 2.60 10.13 14.31
N ALA A 367 3.06 10.70 15.41
CA ALA A 367 3.79 11.96 15.40
C ALA A 367 5.05 11.92 14.52
N SER A 368 5.81 10.82 14.57
CA SER A 368 7.03 10.66 13.79
C SER A 368 6.75 10.45 12.30
N THR A 369 5.75 9.65 11.93
CA THR A 369 5.35 9.49 10.51
C THR A 369 4.83 10.80 9.91
N THR A 370 4.03 11.56 10.67
CA THR A 370 3.57 12.89 10.25
C THR A 370 4.72 13.88 10.10
N THR A 371 5.64 13.94 11.07
CA THR A 371 6.80 14.83 11.01
C THR A 371 7.69 14.52 9.81
N ILE A 372 7.96 13.26 9.52
CA ILE A 372 8.77 12.88 8.35
C ILE A 372 8.05 13.23 7.05
N GLY A 373 6.72 13.03 6.98
CA GLY A 373 5.92 13.47 5.83
C GLY A 373 6.02 14.97 5.58
N MET A 374 6.02 15.78 6.64
CA MET A 374 6.19 17.24 6.56
C MET A 374 7.61 17.63 6.11
N LEU A 375 8.64 16.90 6.53
CA LEU A 375 10.03 17.16 6.15
C LEU A 375 10.33 16.77 4.70
N PHE A 376 9.60 15.79 4.17
CA PHE A 376 9.79 15.25 2.82
C PHE A 376 8.44 15.11 2.09
N PRO A 377 7.77 16.21 1.73
CA PRO A 377 6.46 16.20 1.06
C PRO A 377 6.54 15.80 -0.44
N TYR A 378 7.51 14.95 -0.80
CA TYR A 378 7.83 14.56 -2.17
C TYR A 378 7.16 13.23 -2.50
N PHE A 379 5.92 13.29 -2.99
CA PHE A 379 5.05 12.13 -3.15
C PHE A 379 5.74 10.94 -3.84
N ASN A 380 6.13 11.07 -5.12
CA ASN A 380 6.74 9.97 -5.88
C ASN A 380 8.08 9.53 -5.30
N GLN A 381 8.97 10.45 -4.96
CA GLN A 381 10.30 10.12 -4.43
C GLN A 381 10.20 9.28 -3.15
N VAL A 382 9.29 9.66 -2.23
CA VAL A 382 9.05 8.91 -1.00
C VAL A 382 8.49 7.52 -1.29
N LEU A 383 7.51 7.40 -2.20
CA LEU A 383 6.98 6.10 -2.61
C LEU A 383 8.08 5.20 -3.18
N GLY A 384 8.88 5.73 -4.11
CA GLY A 384 9.98 5.02 -4.75
C GLY A 384 11.05 4.52 -3.76
N VAL A 385 11.43 5.35 -2.77
CA VAL A 385 12.37 4.95 -1.71
C VAL A 385 11.79 3.80 -0.89
N ILE A 386 10.54 3.93 -0.44
CA ILE A 386 9.90 2.90 0.39
C ILE A 386 9.76 1.59 -0.39
N GLY A 387 9.29 1.66 -1.64
CA GLY A 387 9.20 0.52 -2.55
C GLY A 387 10.55 -0.16 -2.75
N GLY A 388 11.61 0.60 -3.04
CA GLY A 388 12.96 0.08 -3.23
C GLY A 388 13.52 -0.65 -1.99
N ILE A 389 13.22 -0.18 -0.78
CA ILE A 389 13.73 -0.77 0.47
C ILE A 389 13.11 -2.15 0.75
N TYR A 390 11.78 -2.27 0.71
CA TYR A 390 11.12 -3.48 1.18
C TYR A 390 10.88 -4.52 0.08
N PHE A 391 10.80 -4.10 -1.19
CA PHE A 391 10.29 -4.96 -2.26
C PHE A 391 11.12 -6.22 -2.46
N TRP A 392 12.44 -6.12 -2.61
CA TRP A 392 13.27 -7.31 -2.76
C TRP A 392 13.27 -8.22 -1.52
N PRO A 393 13.61 -7.72 -0.31
CA PRO A 393 13.72 -8.61 0.84
C PRO A 393 12.38 -9.30 1.16
N LEU A 394 11.26 -8.57 1.12
CA LEU A 394 9.96 -9.06 1.58
C LEU A 394 9.07 -9.60 0.47
N SER A 395 9.11 -9.04 -0.73
CA SER A 395 8.32 -9.55 -1.84
C SER A 395 9.04 -10.63 -2.62
N ILE A 396 10.35 -10.90 -2.42
CA ILE A 396 11.08 -11.82 -3.28
C ILE A 396 11.96 -12.79 -2.48
N TYR A 397 12.93 -12.27 -1.73
CA TYR A 397 13.93 -13.10 -1.07
C TYR A 397 13.32 -14.03 -0.02
N PHE A 398 12.65 -13.50 1.00
CA PHE A 398 12.08 -14.33 2.07
C PHE A 398 11.01 -15.31 1.56
N PRO A 399 10.07 -14.94 0.67
CA PRO A 399 9.13 -15.90 0.08
C PRO A 399 9.83 -17.07 -0.61
N VAL A 400 10.86 -16.79 -1.41
CA VAL A 400 11.66 -17.80 -2.11
C VAL A 400 12.38 -18.72 -1.13
N GLN A 401 13.10 -18.16 -0.16
CA GLN A 401 13.87 -18.98 0.79
C GLN A 401 12.96 -19.83 1.68
N MET A 402 11.85 -19.26 2.17
CA MET A 402 10.87 -20.02 2.96
C MET A 402 10.32 -21.19 2.15
N TYR A 403 9.92 -20.96 0.90
CA TYR A 403 9.36 -22.00 0.06
C TYR A 403 10.37 -23.12 -0.24
N VAL A 404 11.61 -22.77 -0.58
CA VAL A 404 12.70 -23.73 -0.80
C VAL A 404 12.91 -24.60 0.44
N LYS A 405 12.90 -24.00 1.63
CA LYS A 405 13.12 -24.71 2.88
C LYS A 405 11.92 -25.57 3.28
N GLN A 406 10.72 -25.04 3.21
CA GLN A 406 9.47 -25.74 3.55
C GLN A 406 9.26 -26.97 2.66
N ARG A 407 9.56 -26.86 1.35
CA ARG A 407 9.42 -27.96 0.39
C ARG A 407 10.65 -28.87 0.30
N ASN A 408 11.69 -28.63 1.12
CA ASN A 408 12.95 -29.36 1.07
C ASN A 408 13.51 -29.48 -0.37
N ILE A 409 13.46 -28.38 -1.14
CA ILE A 409 13.94 -28.38 -2.52
C ILE A 409 15.45 -28.55 -2.52
N GLU A 410 15.93 -29.59 -3.19
CA GLU A 410 17.35 -29.89 -3.31
C GLU A 410 18.11 -28.75 -4.00
N ALA A 411 19.25 -28.36 -3.42
CA ALA A 411 20.14 -27.36 -4.00
C ALA A 411 20.58 -27.79 -5.40
N TRP A 412 20.74 -26.84 -6.32
CA TRP A 412 21.11 -27.08 -7.73
C TRP A 412 20.11 -27.88 -8.57
N SER A 413 18.98 -28.32 -8.01
CA SER A 413 17.86 -28.79 -8.82
C SER A 413 17.37 -27.69 -9.76
N ARG A 414 16.74 -28.05 -10.89
CA ARG A 414 16.19 -27.07 -11.85
C ARG A 414 15.26 -26.06 -11.17
N LYS A 415 14.40 -26.53 -10.26
CA LYS A 415 13.48 -25.67 -9.49
C LYS A 415 14.23 -24.71 -8.57
N TRP A 416 15.26 -25.19 -7.88
CA TRP A 416 16.09 -24.34 -7.01
C TRP A 416 16.80 -23.25 -7.82
N VAL A 417 17.43 -23.61 -8.94
CA VAL A 417 18.13 -22.65 -9.81
C VAL A 417 17.17 -21.59 -10.34
N LEU A 418 15.98 -21.98 -10.81
CA LEU A 418 14.97 -21.02 -11.27
C LEU A 418 14.55 -20.03 -10.18
N LEU A 419 14.30 -20.52 -8.96
CA LEU A 419 13.90 -19.67 -7.83
C LEU A 419 15.02 -18.72 -7.38
N GLN A 420 16.26 -19.20 -7.31
CA GLN A 420 17.41 -18.36 -6.93
C GLN A 420 17.76 -17.35 -8.03
N SER A 421 17.68 -17.74 -9.31
CA SER A 421 17.84 -16.83 -10.44
C SER A 421 16.77 -15.74 -10.44
N PHE A 422 15.50 -16.09 -10.19
CA PHE A 422 14.41 -15.12 -10.01
C PHE A 422 14.72 -14.12 -8.90
N SER A 423 15.14 -14.61 -7.73
CA SER A 423 15.52 -13.74 -6.60
C SER A 423 16.71 -12.85 -6.94
N THR A 424 17.74 -13.39 -7.58
CA THR A 424 18.98 -12.66 -7.88
C THR A 424 18.77 -11.60 -8.97
N PHE A 425 17.97 -11.91 -10.00
CA PHE A 425 17.64 -10.99 -11.08
C PHE A 425 16.86 -9.76 -10.61
N CYS A 426 15.96 -9.94 -9.63
CA CYS A 426 15.15 -8.82 -9.14
C CYS A 426 15.91 -7.88 -8.18
N LEU A 427 17.05 -8.31 -7.62
CA LEU A 427 17.83 -7.49 -6.69
C LEU A 427 18.34 -6.20 -7.35
N PRO A 428 19.07 -6.23 -8.49
CA PRO A 428 19.51 -5.03 -9.18
C PRO A 428 18.38 -4.07 -9.53
N LEU A 429 17.23 -4.61 -9.98
CA LEU A 429 16.06 -3.81 -10.33
C LEU A 429 15.59 -2.96 -9.14
N THR A 430 15.52 -3.56 -7.95
CA THR A 430 15.12 -2.83 -6.74
C THR A 430 16.18 -1.88 -6.21
N LEU A 431 17.47 -2.23 -6.35
CA LEU A 431 18.56 -1.35 -5.94
C LEU A 431 18.62 -0.09 -6.80
N ILE A 432 18.46 -0.24 -8.12
CA ILE A 432 18.39 0.90 -9.06
C ILE A 432 17.21 1.79 -8.70
N ALA A 433 16.03 1.20 -8.48
CA ALA A 433 14.84 1.93 -8.06
C ALA A 433 15.04 2.72 -6.77
N MET A 434 15.65 2.09 -5.75
CA MET A 434 15.96 2.73 -4.48
C MET A 434 16.95 3.90 -4.64
N VAL A 435 18.06 3.67 -5.35
CA VAL A 435 19.11 4.69 -5.55
C VAL A 435 18.57 5.89 -6.31
N GLY A 436 17.84 5.67 -7.41
CA GLY A 436 17.25 6.77 -8.18
C GLY A 436 16.19 7.56 -7.40
N SER A 437 15.45 6.90 -6.50
CA SER A 437 14.48 7.58 -5.63
C SER A 437 15.14 8.40 -4.52
N ILE A 438 16.26 7.93 -3.98
CA ILE A 438 17.07 8.69 -3.02
C ILE A 438 17.69 9.91 -3.71
N GLU A 439 18.25 9.75 -4.91
CA GLU A 439 18.79 10.86 -5.71
C GLU A 439 17.70 11.90 -5.95
N GLY A 440 16.51 11.48 -6.42
CA GLY A 440 15.39 12.40 -6.63
C GLY A 440 14.97 13.16 -5.37
N LEU A 441 15.00 12.49 -4.22
CA LEU A 441 14.68 13.12 -2.92
C LEU A 441 15.72 14.17 -2.53
N ILE A 442 17.01 13.87 -2.74
CA ILE A 442 18.13 14.79 -2.44
C ILE A 442 18.06 16.01 -3.37
N SER A 443 17.90 15.78 -4.67
CA SER A 443 17.83 16.83 -5.68
C SER A 443 16.62 17.76 -5.44
N ALA A 444 15.43 17.20 -5.18
CA ALA A 444 14.24 17.99 -4.86
C ALA A 444 14.39 18.82 -3.58
N LYS A 445 15.16 18.35 -2.60
CA LYS A 445 15.45 19.11 -1.38
C LYS A 445 16.46 20.23 -1.61
N ALA A 446 17.48 19.98 -2.44
CA ALA A 446 18.51 20.96 -2.75
C ALA A 446 17.97 22.16 -3.55
N GLU A 447 16.93 21.97 -4.38
CA GLU A 447 16.29 23.07 -5.12
C GLU A 447 15.49 24.04 -4.23
N LEU A 448 15.11 23.61 -3.03
CA LEU A 448 14.32 24.38 -2.05
C LEU A 448 15.18 25.07 -0.98
N SER A 449 16.46 24.72 -0.87
CA SER A 449 17.45 25.29 0.07
C SER A 449 18.33 26.31 -0.60
#